data_AF-A0A353VGX9-F1
#
_entry.id   AF-A0A353VGX9-F1
#
_cell.length_a   1.000
_cell.length_b   1.000
_cell.length_c   1.000
_cell.angle_alpha   90.00
_cell.angle_beta   90.00
_cell.angle_gamma   90.00
#
_symmetry.space_group_name_H-M   'P 1'
#
loop_
_entity.id
_entity.type
_entity.pdbx_description
1 polymer ?
#
loop_
_entity_poly.entity_id
_entity_poly.type
_entity_poly.pdbx_seq_one_letter_code
_entity_poly.pdbx_strand_id
1 'polypeptide(L)'
;MHLKSIRYNLGLLSRKFGVSPGILKQIKFFDAFKNQHRIMGEARVIFDVGAYDGRTVKEYRKYYPQSRIYSFEPFPRSFQKLKDYKATTRDNHLEIIQIALTDKDGPVTLFSNKLAVTNSVLPLSKGAV
;
A
#
# COMPACT_ATOMS: atom_id res chain seq x y z
N MET A 1 -12.37 10.71 10.89
CA MET A 1 -13.28 10.49 9.75
C MET A 1 -13.32 8.99 9.47
N HIS A 2 -14.36 8.31 9.96
CA HIS A 2 -14.51 6.85 9.92
C HIS A 2 -14.96 6.41 8.53
N LEU A 3 -14.13 5.69 7.78
CA LEU A 3 -14.55 4.99 6.57
C LEU A 3 -15.40 3.79 6.99
N LYS A 4 -16.73 3.98 7.07
CA LYS A 4 -17.67 2.87 7.18
C LYS A 4 -17.49 1.97 5.96
N SER A 5 -17.16 0.70 6.17
CA SER A 5 -17.11 -0.29 5.10
C SER A 5 -18.48 -0.32 4.42
N ILE A 6 -18.55 0.05 3.14
CA ILE A 6 -19.78 -0.09 2.36
C ILE A 6 -19.97 -1.59 2.12
N ARG A 7 -20.79 -2.23 2.96
CA ARG A 7 -21.28 -3.59 2.73
C ARG A 7 -22.31 -3.50 1.60
N TYR A 8 -21.86 -3.62 0.35
CA TYR A 8 -22.79 -3.80 -0.76
C TYR A 8 -23.53 -5.13 -0.58
N ASN A 9 -24.87 -5.05 -0.59
CA ASN A 9 -25.71 -6.24 -0.59
C ASN A 9 -25.51 -6.97 -1.93
N LEU A 10 -25.08 -8.23 -1.87
CA LEU A 10 -24.72 -9.04 -3.04
C LEU A 10 -25.86 -9.16 -4.05
N GLY A 11 -27.11 -9.16 -3.59
CA GLY A 11 -28.29 -9.17 -4.46
C GLY A 11 -28.53 -7.86 -5.22
N LEU A 12 -28.01 -6.74 -4.70
CA LEU A 12 -28.15 -5.42 -5.33
C LEU A 12 -27.19 -5.26 -6.51
N LEU A 13 -25.97 -5.80 -6.40
CA LEU A 13 -24.95 -5.72 -7.45
C LEU A 13 -25.29 -6.61 -8.66
N SER A 14 -25.84 -7.81 -8.43
CA SER A 14 -26.27 -8.67 -9.54
C SER A 14 -27.45 -8.08 -10.31
N ARG A 15 -28.45 -7.53 -9.60
CA ARG A 15 -29.64 -6.93 -10.22
C ARG A 15 -29.38 -5.58 -10.89
N LYS A 16 -28.50 -4.74 -10.33
CA LYS A 16 -28.28 -3.37 -10.83
C LYS A 16 -27.19 -3.27 -11.89
N PHE A 17 -26.20 -4.17 -11.87
CA PHE A 17 -25.02 -4.09 -12.74
C PHE A 17 -24.72 -5.38 -13.50
N GLY A 18 -25.60 -6.39 -13.44
CA GLY A 18 -25.44 -7.64 -14.18
C GLY A 18 -24.24 -8.50 -13.74
N VAL A 19 -23.69 -8.24 -12.56
CA VAL A 19 -22.50 -8.95 -12.07
C VAL A 19 -22.91 -10.33 -11.55
N SER A 20 -22.43 -11.39 -12.21
CA SER A 20 -22.75 -12.76 -11.81
C SER A 20 -22.14 -13.10 -10.43
N PRO A 21 -22.76 -14.01 -9.65
CA PRO A 21 -22.21 -14.47 -8.38
C PRO A 21 -20.79 -15.05 -8.49
N GLY A 22 -20.43 -15.61 -9.66
CA GLY A 22 -19.08 -16.11 -9.94
C GLY A 22 -18.03 -15.00 -10.00
N ILE A 23 -18.36 -13.85 -10.62
CA ILE A 23 -17.49 -12.66 -10.66
C ILE A 23 -17.32 -12.10 -9.24
N LEU A 24 -18.37 -12.06 -8.43
CA LEU A 24 -18.27 -11.63 -7.02
C LEU A 24 -17.37 -12.54 -6.17
N LYS A 25 -17.34 -13.85 -6.48
CA LYS A 25 -16.44 -14.83 -5.84
C LYS A 25 -14.98 -14.62 -6.29
N GLN A 26 -14.74 -14.26 -7.55
CA GLN A 26 -13.42 -13.83 -8.05
C GLN A 26 -12.95 -12.50 -7.44
N ILE A 27 -13.86 -11.53 -7.25
CA ILE A 27 -13.54 -10.26 -6.58
C ILE A 27 -13.11 -10.50 -5.13
N LYS A 28 -13.75 -11.44 -4.41
CA LYS A 28 -13.28 -11.88 -3.08
C LYS A 28 -11.94 -12.63 -3.11
N PHE A 29 -11.59 -13.22 -4.24
CA PHE A 29 -10.31 -13.89 -4.47
C PHE A 29 -9.16 -12.89 -4.71
N PHE A 30 -9.45 -11.61 -4.94
CA PHE A 30 -8.47 -10.58 -5.27
C PHE A 30 -7.92 -9.82 -4.06
N ASP A 31 -7.80 -10.47 -2.90
CA ASP A 31 -6.94 -9.94 -1.82
C ASP A 31 -5.49 -10.33 -2.14
N ALA A 32 -4.76 -9.40 -2.77
CA ALA A 32 -3.38 -9.61 -3.19
C ALA A 32 -2.47 -9.95 -2.00
N PHE A 33 -2.68 -9.33 -0.83
CA PHE A 33 -1.88 -9.57 0.37
C PHE A 33 -2.10 -10.98 0.91
N LYS A 34 -3.37 -11.41 0.98
CA LYS A 34 -3.72 -12.77 1.38
C LYS A 34 -3.14 -13.81 0.42
N ASN A 35 -3.24 -13.57 -0.88
CA ASN A 35 -2.73 -14.51 -1.88
C ASN A 35 -1.21 -14.60 -1.81
N GLN A 36 -0.51 -13.48 -1.64
CA GLN A 36 0.94 -13.48 -1.47
C GLN A 36 1.35 -14.26 -0.21
N HIS A 37 0.67 -14.07 0.92
CA HIS A 37 0.94 -14.85 2.14
C HIS A 37 0.69 -16.36 1.94
N ARG A 38 -0.36 -16.74 1.19
CA ARG A 38 -0.59 -18.16 0.86
C ARG A 38 0.51 -18.77 0.00
N ILE A 39 1.12 -17.99 -0.90
CA ILE A 39 2.18 -18.46 -1.79
C ILE A 39 3.53 -18.49 -1.06
N MET A 40 3.84 -17.45 -0.30
CA MET A 40 5.14 -17.28 0.37
C MET A 40 5.22 -18.02 1.71
N GLY A 41 4.09 -18.24 2.38
CA GLY A 41 4.06 -18.69 3.77
C GLY A 41 4.56 -17.59 4.70
N GLU A 42 5.67 -17.84 5.40
CA GLU A 42 6.30 -16.88 6.29
C GLU A 42 7.28 -15.97 5.53
N ALA A 43 7.38 -14.71 5.96
CA ALA A 43 8.39 -13.77 5.49
C ALA A 43 9.21 -13.25 6.67
N ARG A 44 10.53 -13.24 6.55
CA ARG A 44 11.41 -12.65 7.57
C ARG A 44 11.65 -11.16 7.35
N VAL A 45 11.79 -10.75 6.09
CA VAL A 45 12.10 -9.37 5.70
C VAL A 45 11.19 -8.96 4.55
N ILE A 46 10.64 -7.75 4.62
CA ILE A 46 9.82 -7.14 3.57
C ILE A 46 10.40 -5.77 3.24
N PHE A 47 10.60 -5.51 1.96
CA PHE A 47 10.91 -4.18 1.44
C PHE A 47 9.63 -3.56 0.85
N ASP A 48 9.21 -2.43 1.39
CA ASP A 48 8.04 -1.65 0.93
C ASP A 48 8.55 -0.36 0.28
N VAL A 49 8.66 -0.38 -1.05
CA VAL A 49 9.27 0.71 -1.83
C VAL A 49 8.17 1.64 -2.35
N GLY A 50 8.24 2.92 -1.97
CA GLY A 50 7.14 3.87 -2.19
C GLY A 50 6.04 3.70 -1.15
N ALA A 51 6.44 3.59 0.14
CA ALA A 51 5.55 3.22 1.24
C ALA A 51 4.43 4.22 1.55
N TYR A 52 4.52 5.45 1.00
CA TYR A 52 3.52 6.50 1.11
C TYR A 52 3.10 6.77 2.57
N ASP A 53 1.88 6.42 2.96
CA ASP A 53 1.31 6.65 4.28
C ASP A 53 1.22 5.40 5.16
N GLY A 54 1.85 4.29 4.74
CA GLY A 54 1.91 3.05 5.53
C GLY A 54 0.71 2.13 5.40
N ARG A 55 -0.21 2.36 4.45
CA ARG A 55 -1.33 1.44 4.20
C ARG A 55 -0.84 0.03 3.87
N THR A 56 0.22 -0.10 3.07
CA THR A 56 0.85 -1.39 2.74
C THR A 56 1.43 -2.07 3.98
N VAL A 57 2.20 -1.34 4.80
CA VAL A 57 2.72 -1.83 6.09
C VAL A 57 1.61 -2.37 6.98
N LYS A 58 0.50 -1.64 7.10
CA LYS A 58 -0.65 -2.06 7.90
C LYS A 58 -1.26 -3.36 7.42
N GLU A 59 -1.35 -3.58 6.11
CA GLU A 59 -1.85 -4.85 5.55
C GLU A 59 -0.84 -5.98 5.78
N TYR A 60 0.44 -5.78 5.50
CA TYR A 60 1.46 -6.80 5.72
C TYR A 60 1.62 -7.19 7.18
N ARG A 61 1.49 -6.26 8.14
CA ARG A 61 1.58 -6.59 9.56
C ARG A 61 0.48 -7.56 10.03
N LYS A 62 -0.66 -7.64 9.33
CA LYS A 62 -1.72 -8.63 9.61
C LYS A 62 -1.33 -10.05 9.20
N TYR A 63 -0.59 -10.17 8.11
CA TYR A 63 -0.22 -11.46 7.52
C TYR A 63 1.17 -11.94 7.95
N TYR A 64 2.07 -11.01 8.27
CA TYR A 64 3.45 -11.30 8.65
C TYR A 64 3.84 -10.53 9.94
N PRO A 65 3.25 -10.88 11.09
CA PRO A 65 3.42 -10.12 12.33
C PRO A 65 4.88 -10.06 12.81
N GLN A 66 5.69 -11.08 12.49
CA GLN A 66 7.08 -11.20 12.91
C GLN A 66 8.10 -10.68 11.89
N SER A 67 7.68 -10.24 10.69
CA SER A 67 8.62 -9.72 9.70
C SER A 67 9.25 -8.41 10.13
N ARG A 68 10.51 -8.21 9.75
CA ARG A 68 11.12 -6.88 9.72
C ARG A 68 10.78 -6.19 8.39
N ILE A 69 10.13 -5.04 8.46
CA ILE A 69 9.68 -4.26 7.31
C ILE A 69 10.58 -3.04 7.16
N TYR A 70 11.14 -2.85 5.98
CA TYR A 70 11.88 -1.65 5.59
C TYR A 70 11.05 -0.88 4.58
N SER A 71 10.55 0.28 4.99
CA SER A 71 9.72 1.15 4.16
C SER A 71 10.55 2.32 3.64
N PHE A 72 10.62 2.45 2.32
CA PHE A 72 11.28 3.56 1.64
C PHE A 72 10.24 4.54 1.15
N GLU A 73 10.32 5.79 1.61
CA GLU A 73 9.39 6.85 1.20
C GLU A 73 10.14 8.18 1.04
N PRO A 74 10.36 8.65 -0.19
CA PRO A 74 11.15 9.86 -0.42
C PRO A 74 10.39 11.16 -0.14
N PHE A 75 9.06 11.18 -0.24
CA PHE A 75 8.29 12.42 -0.11
C PHE A 75 8.12 12.82 1.36
N PRO A 76 8.61 14.01 1.79
CA PRO A 76 8.67 14.39 3.21
C PRO A 76 7.33 14.30 3.95
N ARG A 77 6.24 14.72 3.30
CA ARG A 77 4.90 14.69 3.92
C ARG A 77 4.39 13.27 4.14
N SER A 78 4.63 12.37 3.20
CA SER A 78 4.25 10.96 3.28
C SER A 78 5.11 10.25 4.33
N PHE A 79 6.42 10.48 4.27
CA PHE A 79 7.39 10.00 5.25
C PHE A 79 7.00 10.37 6.69
N GLN A 80 6.58 11.63 6.94
CA GLN A 80 6.15 12.04 8.27
C GLN A 80 4.89 11.28 8.74
N LYS A 81 3.89 11.09 7.88
CA LYS A 81 2.70 10.29 8.23
C LYS A 81 3.07 8.85 8.59
N LEU A 82 4.00 8.26 7.85
CA LEU A 82 4.49 6.91 8.12
C LEU A 82 5.25 6.83 9.45
N LYS A 83 6.05 7.86 9.79
CA LYS A 83 6.66 7.99 11.12
C LYS A 83 5.62 8.11 12.23
N ASP A 84 4.58 8.90 12.04
CA ASP A 84 3.51 9.05 13.04
C ASP A 84 2.77 7.72 13.24
N TYR A 85 2.57 6.95 12.17
CA TYR A 85 2.03 5.60 12.23
C TYR A 85 2.94 4.66 13.04
N LYS A 86 4.26 4.64 12.79
CA LYS A 86 5.23 3.85 13.57
C LYS A 86 5.20 4.24 15.05
N ALA A 87 5.21 5.54 15.35
CA ALA A 87 5.17 6.04 16.72
C ALA A 87 3.89 5.62 17.46
N THR A 88 2.74 5.67 16.78
CA THR A 88 1.44 5.28 17.35
C THR A 88 1.36 3.77 17.61
N THR A 89 1.91 2.97 16.70
CA THR A 89 1.86 1.49 16.79
C THR A 89 2.97 0.91 17.66
N ARG A 90 4.04 1.67 17.91
CA ARG A 90 5.28 1.21 18.58
C ARG A 90 5.89 -0.02 17.90
N ASP A 91 5.81 -0.07 16.58
CA ASP A 91 6.31 -1.19 15.79
C ASP A 91 7.85 -1.13 15.67
N ASN A 92 8.52 -1.89 16.53
CA ASN A 92 9.98 -2.00 16.56
C ASN A 92 10.56 -2.79 15.39
N HIS A 93 9.72 -3.47 14.61
CA HIS A 93 10.14 -4.20 13.41
C HIS A 93 9.82 -3.44 12.12
N LEU A 94 9.46 -2.16 12.21
CA LEU A 94 9.26 -1.28 11.06
C LEU A 94 10.38 -0.24 11.02
N GLU A 95 11.21 -0.26 9.98
CA GLU A 95 12.18 0.80 9.70
C GLU A 95 11.71 1.67 8.56
N ILE A 96 11.83 3.00 8.72
CA ILE A 96 11.35 3.98 7.75
C ILE A 96 12.55 4.79 7.28
N ILE A 97 12.80 4.76 5.98
CA ILE A 97 13.99 5.35 5.36
C ILE A 97 13.54 6.38 4.32
N GLN A 98 13.97 7.63 4.49
CA GLN A 98 13.59 8.73 3.61
C GLN A 98 14.48 8.80 2.36
N ILE A 99 14.42 7.78 1.52
CA ILE A 99 15.16 7.72 0.25
C ILE A 99 14.26 7.22 -0.88
N ALA A 100 14.59 7.62 -2.10
CA ALA A 100 14.04 7.01 -3.31
C ALA A 100 14.93 5.84 -3.71
N LEU A 101 14.36 4.65 -3.89
CA LEU A 101 15.11 3.52 -4.42
C LEU A 101 15.13 3.61 -5.95
N THR A 102 16.33 3.71 -6.52
CA THR A 102 16.53 3.80 -7.97
C THR A 102 17.67 2.86 -8.42
N ASP A 103 17.91 2.77 -9.72
CA ASP A 103 18.99 1.98 -10.32
C ASP A 103 20.37 2.63 -10.18
N LYS A 104 20.44 3.87 -9.70
CA LYS A 104 21.67 4.62 -9.49
C LYS A 104 21.71 5.32 -8.13
N ASP A 105 22.92 5.59 -7.66
CA ASP A 105 23.12 6.45 -6.51
C ASP A 105 23.07 7.93 -6.89
N GLY A 106 22.68 8.76 -5.93
CA GLY A 106 22.70 10.22 -6.05
C GLY A 106 21.32 10.87 -6.05
N PRO A 107 21.26 12.20 -6.24
CA PRO A 107 20.01 12.94 -6.22
C PRO A 107 19.12 12.56 -7.40
N VAL A 108 17.81 12.50 -7.14
CA VAL A 108 16.77 12.27 -8.15
C VAL A 108 15.68 13.33 -8.02
N THR A 109 15.09 13.73 -9.15
CA THR A 109 13.92 14.63 -9.15
C THR A 109 12.68 13.86 -8.73
N LEU A 110 11.98 14.39 -7.73
CA LEU A 110 10.69 13.85 -7.29
C LEU A 110 9.56 14.58 -8.00
N PHE A 111 8.64 13.83 -8.59
CA PHE A 111 7.44 14.35 -9.25
C PHE A 111 6.23 14.16 -8.32
N SER A 112 5.64 15.29 -7.91
CA SER A 112 4.42 15.31 -7.09
C SER A 112 3.17 15.46 -7.96
N ASN A 113 2.14 14.68 -7.66
CA ASN A 113 0.81 14.74 -8.26
C ASN A 113 -0.20 15.38 -7.30
N LYS A 114 -1.38 15.77 -7.81
CA LYS A 114 -2.49 16.17 -6.92
C LYS A 114 -2.90 15.03 -5.99
N LEU A 115 -2.88 13.81 -6.50
CA LEU A 115 -3.09 12.60 -5.72
C LEU A 115 -1.74 12.08 -5.21
N ALA A 116 -1.41 12.37 -3.94
CA ALA A 116 -0.10 12.03 -3.38
C ALA A 116 0.25 10.53 -3.42
N VAL A 117 -0.75 9.64 -3.56
CA VAL A 117 -0.55 8.19 -3.75
C VAL A 117 0.11 7.83 -5.08
N THR A 118 0.12 8.74 -6.06
CA THR A 118 0.74 8.53 -7.38
C THR A 118 2.03 9.32 -7.55
N ASN A 119 2.56 9.89 -6.47
CA ASN A 119 3.87 10.53 -6.48
C ASN A 119 4.97 9.52 -6.89
N SER A 120 5.96 9.97 -7.65
CA SER A 120 6.98 9.07 -8.22
C SER A 120 8.28 9.79 -8.56
N VAL A 121 9.33 9.01 -8.81
CA VAL A 121 10.56 9.47 -9.50
C VAL A 121 10.38 9.55 -11.01
N LEU A 122 9.26 9.01 -11.53
CA LEU A 122 8.94 9.04 -12.96
C LEU A 122 8.26 10.36 -13.34
N PRO A 123 8.61 10.95 -14.50
CA PRO A 123 7.93 12.13 -15.01
C PRO A 123 6.42 11.91 -15.18
N LEU A 124 5.67 13.00 -15.07
CA LEU A 124 4.23 12.99 -15.29
C LEU A 124 3.91 12.67 -16.75
N SER A 125 3.05 11.67 -16.99
CA SER A 125 2.49 11.42 -18.31
C SER A 125 1.57 12.57 -18.73
N LYS A 126 1.47 12.85 -20.04
CA LYS A 126 0.48 13.81 -20.57
C LYS A 126 -0.92 13.47 -20.04
N GLY A 127 -1.57 14.42 -19.36
CA GLY A 127 -2.90 14.26 -18.76
C GLY A 127 -2.93 13.83 -17.29
N ALA A 128 -1.77 13.64 -16.64
CA ALA A 128 -1.72 13.52 -15.18
C ALA A 128 -2.17 14.86 -14.55
N VAL A 129 -3.18 14.81 -13.68
CA VAL A 129 -3.74 15.99 -12.99
C VAL A 129 -3.14 16.21 -11.62
#